data_AF-C2EJ34-F1
#
_entry.id   AF-C2EJ34-F1
#
_cell.length_a   1.000
_cell.length_b   1.000
_cell.length_c   1.000
_cell.angle_alpha   90.00
_cell.angle_beta   90.00
_cell.angle_gamma   90.00
#
_symmetry.space_group_name_H-M   'P 1'
#
loop_
_entity.id
_entity.type
_entity.pdbx_description
1 polymer ?
#
loop_
_entity_poly.entity_id
_entity_poly.type
_entity_poly.pdbx_seq_one_letter_code
_entity_poly.pdbx_strand_id
1 'polypeptide(L)' 'MKIFKVINNNIVITLDQNNQEIILMGRGLVFKQRPGNNIDENLIENVFLLVYQIMRNLQSLNYYLIFL' A
#
# COMPACT_ATOMS: atom_id res chain seq x y z
N MET A 1 -5.68 -5.01 9.53
CA MET A 1 -6.11 -3.87 8.66
C MET A 1 -6.97 -4.34 7.47
N LYS A 2 -7.70 -3.46 6.76
CA LYS A 2 -8.53 -3.82 5.57
C LYS A 2 -8.01 -3.19 4.29
N ILE A 3 -8.03 -3.93 3.18
CA ILE A 3 -7.62 -3.45 1.87
C ILE A 3 -8.51 -2.29 1.45
N PHE A 4 -7.92 -1.11 1.28
CA PHE A 4 -8.60 0.06 0.71
C PHE A 4 -8.46 0.06 -0.82
N LYS A 5 -7.22 -0.11 -1.33
CA LYS A 5 -6.93 -0.19 -2.76
C LYS A 5 -5.77 -1.14 -3.04
N VAL A 6 -5.96 -2.06 -3.99
CA VAL A 6 -4.89 -2.95 -4.47
C VAL A 6 -4.12 -2.23 -5.58
N ILE A 7 -2.78 -2.25 -5.53
CA ILE A 7 -1.94 -1.68 -6.59
C ILE A 7 -1.38 -2.78 -7.49
N ASN A 8 -0.77 -3.80 -6.90
CA ASN A 8 -0.32 -5.02 -7.56
C ASN A 8 -0.39 -6.19 -6.55
N ASN A 9 0.12 -7.38 -6.89
CA ASN A 9 0.06 -8.55 -6.00
C ASN A 9 0.80 -8.38 -4.65
N ASN A 10 1.74 -7.43 -4.57
CA ASN A 10 2.63 -7.23 -3.44
C ASN A 10 2.34 -5.94 -2.67
N ILE A 11 1.59 -5.00 -3.26
CA ILE A 11 1.45 -3.63 -2.76
C ILE A 11 -0.03 -3.27 -2.63
N VAL A 12 -0.37 -2.72 -1.47
CA VAL A 12 -1.72 -2.33 -1.12
C VAL A 12 -1.75 -1.02 -0.35
N ILE A 13 -2.78 -0.21 -0.57
CA ILE A 13 -3.11 0.95 0.26
C ILE A 13 -4.18 0.53 1.26
N THR A 14 -3.99 0.92 2.52
CA THR A 14 -4.95 0.73 3.61
C THR A 14 -5.00 1.98 4.49
N LEU A 15 -5.86 1.95 5.51
CA LEU A 15 -5.96 2.96 6.54
C LEU A 15 -5.39 2.39 7.84
N ASP A 16 -4.56 3.18 8.51
CA ASP A 16 -4.09 2.86 9.86
C ASP A 16 -5.21 3.12 10.91
N GLN A 17 -4.88 2.90 12.18
CA GLN A 17 -5.79 3.15 13.31
C GLN A 17 -6.26 4.61 13.45
N ASN A 18 -5.57 5.56 12.82
CA ASN A 18 -5.89 6.99 12.82
C ASN A 18 -6.61 7.43 11.54
N ASN A 19 -7.07 6.49 10.71
CA ASN A 19 -7.60 6.73 9.37
C ASN A 19 -6.62 7.44 8.42
N GLN A 20 -5.31 7.31 8.63
CA GLN A 20 -4.30 7.79 7.70
C GLN A 20 -4.03 6.75 6.61
N GLU A 21 -3.92 7.20 5.37
CA GLU A 21 -3.54 6.32 4.27
C GLU A 21 -2.09 5.84 4.43
N ILE A 22 -1.90 4.54 4.33
CA ILE A 22 -0.58 3.89 4.36
C ILE A 22 -0.45 2.91 3.21
N ILE A 23 0.78 2.73 2.73
CA ILE A 23 1.14 1.69 1.77
C ILE A 23 1.78 0.54 2.54
N LEU A 24 1.27 -0.66 2.32
CA LEU A 24 1.87 -1.90 2.79
C LEU A 24 2.47 -2.64 1.60
N MET A 25 3.66 -3.20 1.80
CA MET A 25 4.37 -4.01 0.82
C MET A 25 4.77 -5.35 1.42
N GLY A 26 4.69 -6.39 0.62
CA GLY A 26 5.28 -7.69 0.91
C GLY A 26 4.95 -8.72 -0.16
N ARG A 27 5.77 -9.77 -0.28
CA ARG A 27 5.63 -10.73 -1.37
C ARG A 27 4.29 -11.47 -1.30
N GLY A 28 3.46 -11.28 -2.32
CA GLY A 28 2.15 -11.92 -2.43
C GLY A 28 1.12 -11.44 -1.41
N LEU A 29 1.37 -10.32 -0.73
CA LEU A 29 0.51 -9.76 0.34
C LEU A 29 -0.97 -9.67 -0.05
N VAL A 30 -1.25 -9.39 -1.33
CA VAL A 30 -2.61 -9.25 -1.86
C VAL A 30 -2.87 -10.10 -3.09
N PHE A 31 -2.12 -11.20 -3.25
CA PHE A 31 -2.36 -12.14 -4.34
C PHE A 31 -3.79 -12.71 -4.26
N LYS A 32 -4.59 -12.47 -5.31
CA LYS A 32 -6.01 -12.83 -5.40
C LYS A 32 -6.93 -12.18 -4.35
N GLN A 33 -6.48 -11.10 -3.70
CA GLN A 33 -7.31 -10.33 -2.76
C GLN A 33 -8.02 -9.16 -3.47
N ARG A 34 -9.01 -8.56 -2.80
CA ARG A 34 -9.79 -7.41 -3.31
C ARG A 34 -10.07 -6.38 -2.20
N PRO A 35 -10.44 -5.14 -2.55
CA PRO A 35 -10.85 -4.15 -1.56
C PRO A 35 -11.91 -4.68 -0.59
N GLY A 36 -11.75 -4.33 0.69
CA GLY A 36 -12.60 -4.80 1.80
C GLY A 36 -12.12 -6.08 2.50
N ASN A 37 -11.25 -6.89 1.88
CA ASN A 37 -10.64 -8.04 2.54
C ASN A 37 -9.69 -7.61 3.67
N ASN A 38 -9.49 -8.50 4.65
CA ASN A 38 -8.45 -8.30 5.67
C ASN A 38 -7.06 -8.59 5.07
N ILE A 39 -6.06 -7.89 5.60
CA ILE A 39 -4.65 -8.03 5.25
C ILE A 39 -4.02 -9.01 6.25
N ASP A 40 -3.28 -10.01 5.75
CA ASP A 40 -2.46 -10.88 6.58
C ASP A 40 -1.21 -10.12 7.01
N GLU A 41 -1.13 -9.79 8.30
CA GLU A 41 -0.06 -8.97 8.85
C GLU A 41 1.29 -9.70 8.85
N ASN A 42 1.31 -11.03 8.75
CA ASN A 42 2.54 -11.82 8.66
C ASN A 42 3.25 -11.68 7.31
N LEU A 43 2.52 -11.23 6.27
CA LEU A 43 3.07 -11.03 4.93
C LEU A 43 3.56 -9.59 4.72
N ILE A 44 3.46 -8.72 5.73
CA ILE A 44 3.90 -7.32 5.64
C ILE A 44 5.41 -7.27 5.86
N GLU A 45 6.13 -6.78 4.87
CA GLU A 45 7.58 -6.55 4.93
C GLU A 45 7.90 -5.07 5.20
N ASN A 46 7.13 -4.15 4.61
CA ASN A 46 7.33 -2.71 4.78
C ASN A 46 6.02 -1.95 4.91
N VAL A 47 6.05 -0.86 5.70
CA VAL A 47 4.93 0.06 5.94
C VAL A 47 5.39 1.49 5.65
N PHE A 48 4.68 2.19 4.78
CA PHE A 48 4.98 3.58 4.44
C PHE A 48 3.77 4.48 4.69
N LEU A 49 3.98 5.62 5.35
CA LEU A 49 2.97 6.66 5.50
C LEU A 49 2.77 7.39 4.17
N LEU A 50 1.51 7.57 3.76
CA LEU A 50 1.19 8.30 2.55
C LEU A 50 1.12 9.82 2.84
N VAL A 51 2.26 10.49 2.74
CA VAL A 51 2.32 11.96 2.92
C VAL A 51 2.09 12.66 1.57
N TYR A 52 0.87 13.15 1.34
CA TYR A 52 0.46 13.90 0.14
C TYR A 52 1.45 15.00 -0.30
N GLN A 53 2.16 15.62 0.64
CA GLN A 53 3.13 16.68 0.37
C GLN A 53 4.43 16.16 -0.25
N ILE A 54 4.96 15.04 0.25
CA ILE A 54 6.13 14.36 -0.35
C ILE A 54 5.71 13.79 -1.71
N MET A 55 4.44 13.37 -1.82
CA MET A 55 4.00 12.71 -3.02
C MET A 55 3.92 13.62 -4.26
N ARG A 56 3.62 14.90 -4.06
CA ARG A 56 3.60 15.89 -5.16
C ARG A 56 4.98 16.32 -5.64
N ASN A 57 6.05 16.08 -4.89
CA ASN A 57 7.40 16.52 -5.27
C ASN A 57 8.22 15.47 -6.05
N LEU A 58 7.88 14.18 -5.99
CA LEU A 58 8.55 13.13 -6.80
C LEU A 58 7.85 12.89 -8.16
N GLN A 59 7.16 13.91 -8.68
CA GLN A 59 6.27 13.81 -9.84
C GLN A 59 7.03 13.45 -11.12
N SER A 60 7.05 12.15 -11.44
CA SER A 60 6.65 11.57 -12.74
C SER A 60 7.35 10.24 -13.01
N LEU A 61 8.59 10.05 -12.54
CA LEU A 61 9.34 8.81 -12.78
C LEU A 61 9.42 7.86 -11.57
N ASN A 62 9.54 8.37 -10.35
CA ASN A 62 9.74 7.53 -9.17
C ASN A 62 8.47 6.86 -8.65
N TYR A 63 7.29 7.45 -8.88
CA TYR A 63 6.02 6.80 -8.48
C TYR A 63 5.84 5.45 -9.16
N TYR A 64 6.07 5.39 -10.46
CA TYR A 64 5.88 4.15 -11.20
C TYR A 64 6.85 3.05 -10.73
N LEU A 65 8.09 3.40 -10.39
CA LEU A 65 9.06 2.43 -9.88
C LEU A 65 8.66 1.83 -8.52
N ILE A 66 7.97 2.59 -7.67
CA ILE A 66 7.50 2.10 -6.37
C ILE A 66 6.35 1.10 -6.53
N PHE A 67 5.63 1.12 -7.66
CA PHE A 67 4.42 0.32 -7.90
C PHE A 67 4.60 -0.82 -8.92
N LEU A 68 5.79 -0.96 -9.52
CA LEU A 68 6.20 -2.10 -10.34
C LEU A 68 6.88 -3.15 -9.46
#